data_AF-A0A529I4S9-F1
#
_entry.id   AF-A0A529I4S9-F1
#
_cell.length_a   1.000
_cell.length_b   1.000
_cell.length_c   1.000
_cell.angle_alpha   90.00
_cell.angle_beta   90.00
_cell.angle_gamma   90.00
#
_symmetry.space_group_name_H-M   'P 1'
#
loop_
_entity.id
_entity.type
_entity.pdbx_description
1 polymer ?
#
loop_
_entity_poly.entity_id
_entity_poly.type
_entity_poly.pdbx_seq_one_letter_code
_entity_poly.pdbx_strand_id
1 'polypeptide(L)' 'ACMKAIADIGYEGPITLESMNHVDVDIAGGLAVWRPVAEDPRDVIEVGLPFLRDEARKAGLSLGR' A
#
# COMPACT_ATOMS: atom_id res chain seq x y z
N ALA A 1 -9.19 -5.92 -9.63
CA ALA A 1 -10.35 -5.01 -9.85
C ALA A 1 -9.95 -3.54 -9.70
N CYS A 2 -9.45 -3.08 -8.54
CA CYS A 2 -9.09 -1.67 -8.30
C CYS A 2 -8.04 -1.11 -9.30
N MET A 3 -6.89 -1.78 -9.44
CA MET A 3 -5.83 -1.33 -10.36
C MET A 3 -6.28 -1.20 -11.82
N LYS A 4 -7.19 -2.08 -12.27
CA LYS A 4 -7.75 -2.01 -13.62
C LYS A 4 -8.62 -0.77 -13.80
N ALA A 5 -9.43 -0.41 -12.79
CA ALA A 5 -10.22 0.80 -12.83
C ALA A 5 -9.34 2.07 -12.85
N ILE A 6 -8.25 2.08 -12.09
CA ILE A 6 -7.26 3.17 -12.11
C ILE A 6 -6.64 3.32 -13.51
N ALA A 7 -6.29 2.21 -14.15
CA ALA A 7 -5.78 2.21 -15.53
C ALA A 7 -6.83 2.70 -16.54
N ASP A 8 -8.08 2.25 -16.41
CA ASP A 8 -9.16 2.55 -17.35
C ASP A 8 -9.55 4.03 -17.37
N ILE A 9 -9.40 4.73 -16.25
CA ILE A 9 -9.63 6.18 -16.18
C ILE A 9 -8.40 7.02 -16.55
N GLY A 10 -7.26 6.38 -16.84
CA GLY A 10 -6.01 7.06 -17.18
C GLY A 10 -5.45 7.90 -16.02
N TYR A 11 -5.54 7.42 -14.78
CA TYR A 11 -4.97 8.14 -13.64
C TYR A 11 -3.43 8.09 -13.66
N GLU A 12 -2.79 9.25 -13.67
CA GLU A 12 -1.33 9.41 -13.74
C GLU A 12 -0.70 9.96 -12.45
N GLY A 13 -1.51 10.18 -11.41
CA GLY A 13 -1.02 10.72 -10.14
C GLY A 13 -0.27 9.69 -9.28
N PRO A 14 0.31 10.13 -8.15
CA PRO A 14 1.00 9.23 -7.23
C PRO A 14 0.03 8.22 -6.61
N ILE A 15 0.54 7.01 -6.38
CA ILE A 15 -0.14 5.93 -5.65
C ILE A 15 0.80 5.51 -4.52
N THR A 16 0.31 5.59 -3.28
CA THR A 16 1.11 5.34 -2.08
C THR A 16 0.61 4.11 -1.35
N LEU A 17 1.54 3.22 -0.98
CA LEU A 17 1.28 2.24 0.06
C LEU A 17 1.34 2.94 1.41
N GLU A 18 0.25 2.89 2.16
CA GLU A 18 0.20 3.32 3.54
C GLU A 18 -0.10 2.12 4.43
N SER A 19 0.63 2.00 5.53
CA SER A 19 0.43 0.94 6.52
C SER A 19 0.62 1.50 7.92
N MET A 20 -0.19 0.97 8.84
CA MET A 20 -0.23 1.42 10.22
C MET A 20 0.43 0.35 11.08
N ASN A 21 1.75 0.24 10.97
CA ASN A 21 2.54 -0.67 11.80
C ASN A 21 3.56 0.10 12.63
N HIS A 22 3.50 -0.04 13.95
CA HIS A 22 4.39 0.66 14.89
C HIS A 22 4.42 2.19 14.67
N VAL A 23 3.26 2.79 14.38
CA VAL A 23 3.09 4.24 14.27
C VAL A 23 3.07 4.90 15.64
N ASP A 24 3.24 6.23 15.67
CA ASP A 24 3.11 7.04 16.89
C ASP A 24 1.81 6.75 17.65
N VAL A 25 1.84 6.85 18.99
CA VAL A 25 0.70 6.48 19.86
C VAL A 25 -0.54 7.34 19.60
N ASP A 26 -0.38 8.61 19.24
CA ASP A 26 -1.50 9.50 18.95
C ASP A 26 -2.15 9.11 17.61
N ILE A 27 -1.33 8.72 16.62
CA ILE A 27 -1.81 8.19 15.33
C ILE A 27 -2.50 6.85 15.54
N ALA A 28 -1.90 5.94 16.32
CA ALA A 28 -2.46 4.63 16.62
C ALA A 28 -3.82 4.75 17.32
N GLY A 29 -3.92 5.65 18.32
CA GLY A 29 -5.16 5.94 19.02
C GLY A 29 -6.21 6.55 18.09
N GLY A 30 -5.82 7.53 17.27
CA GLY A 30 -6.71 8.20 16.32
C GLY A 30 -7.24 7.28 15.22
N LEU A 31 -6.46 6.29 14.78
CA LEU A 31 -6.82 5.33 13.72
C LEU A 31 -7.32 3.99 14.26
N ALA A 32 -7.49 3.85 15.58
CA ALA A 32 -7.93 2.61 16.22
C ALA A 32 -7.04 1.39 15.91
N VAL A 33 -5.72 1.58 15.87
CA VAL A 33 -4.72 0.54 15.60
C VAL A 33 -4.40 -0.19 16.90
N TRP A 34 -5.19 -1.21 17.21
CA TRP A 34 -5.10 -1.92 18.49
C TRP A 34 -4.07 -3.04 18.54
N ARG A 35 -3.58 -3.47 17.38
CA ARG A 35 -2.60 -4.56 17.25
C ARG A 35 -1.65 -4.26 16.09
N PRO A 36 -0.41 -4.77 16.15
CA PRO A 36 0.50 -4.70 15.00
C PRO A 36 -0.14 -5.33 13.77
N VAL A 37 0.00 -4.65 12.63
CA VAL A 37 -0.46 -5.15 11.32
C VAL A 37 0.48 -6.24 10.80
N ALA A 38 1.77 -6.13 11.12
CA ALA A 38 2.79 -7.14 10.89
C ALA A 38 3.73 -7.19 12.10
N GLU A 39 4.28 -8.37 12.40
CA GLU A 39 5.26 -8.51 13.48
C GLU A 39 6.54 -7.73 13.15
N ASP A 40 7.03 -7.83 11.92
CA ASP A 40 8.15 -7.04 11.40
C ASP A 40 7.64 -5.90 10.49
N PRO A 41 7.93 -4.63 10.79
CA PRO A 41 7.61 -3.51 9.89
C PRO A 41 8.19 -3.63 8.49
N ARG A 42 9.31 -4.32 8.32
CA ARG A 42 9.95 -4.52 7.02
C ARG A 42 9.10 -5.36 6.08
N ASP A 43 8.33 -6.31 6.60
CA ASP A 43 7.46 -7.18 5.80
C ASP A 43 6.43 -6.37 4.99
N VAL A 44 5.94 -5.25 5.55
CA VAL A 44 5.02 -4.34 4.84
C VAL A 44 5.64 -3.86 3.53
N ILE A 45 6.93 -3.52 3.56
CA ILE A 45 7.65 -2.97 2.42
C ILE A 45 8.16 -4.10 1.52
N GLU A 46 8.83 -5.09 2.10
CA GLU A 46 9.52 -6.17 1.39
C GLU A 46 8.54 -7.16 0.75
N VAL A 47 7.34 -7.35 1.31
CA VAL A 47 6.30 -8.21 0.74
C VAL A 47 5.22 -7.38 0.04
N GLY A 48 4.78 -6.29 0.66
CA GLY A 48 3.66 -5.49 0.16
C GLY A 48 3.97 -4.74 -1.14
N LEU A 49 5.14 -4.12 -1.27
CA LEU A 49 5.48 -3.37 -2.49
C LEU A 49 5.64 -4.28 -3.72
N PRO A 50 6.34 -5.44 -3.67
CA PRO A 50 6.37 -6.36 -4.80
C PRO A 50 4.99 -6.85 -5.20
N PHE A 51 4.14 -7.20 -4.24
CA PHE A 51 2.75 -7.61 -4.51
C PHE A 51 1.97 -6.52 -5.25
N LEU A 52 2.00 -5.28 -4.75
CA LEU A 52 1.30 -4.16 -5.38
C LEU A 52 1.82 -3.85 -6.78
N ARG A 53 3.14 -3.92 -7.00
CA ARG A 53 3.76 -3.73 -8.31
C ARG A 53 3.36 -4.81 -9.30
N ASP A 54 3.25 -6.05 -8.86
CA ASP A 54 2.81 -7.17 -9.69
C ASP A 54 1.34 -7.04 -10.08
N GLU A 55 0.46 -6.70 -9.14
CA GLU A 55 -0.97 -6.48 -9.42
C GLU A 55 -1.19 -5.26 -10.33
N ALA A 56 -0.41 -4.20 -10.15
CA ALA A 56 -0.40 -3.05 -11.04
C ALA A 56 0.03 -3.44 -12.46
N ARG A 57 1.12 -4.22 -12.60
CA ARG A 57 1.61 -4.70 -13.90
C ARG A 57 0.56 -5.52 -14.63
N LYS A 58 -0.13 -6.43 -13.93
CA LYS A 58 -1.24 -7.23 -14.50
C LYS A 58 -2.39 -6.36 -15.00
N ALA A 59 -2.58 -5.18 -14.41
CA ALA A 59 -3.59 -4.20 -14.81
C ALA A 59 -3.11 -3.20 -15.88
N GLY A 60 -1.85 -3.28 -16.33
CA GLY A 60 -1.27 -2.34 -17.30
C GLY A 60 -0.69 -1.06 -16.68
N LEU A 61 -0.52 -1.01 -15.36
CA LEU A 61 0.08 0.12 -14.64
C LEU A 61 1.56 -0.13 -14.32
N SER A 62 2.31 0.95 -14.14
CA SER A 62 3.70 0.93 -13.66
C SER A 62 3.81 1.82 -12.41
N LEU A 63 4.19 1.23 -11.27
CA LEU A 63 4.32 1.93 -9.99
C LEU A 63 5.78 2.03 -9.53
N GLY A 64 6.20 3.25 -9.16
CA GLY A 64 7.48 3.52 -8.49
C GLY A 64 8.70 3.18 -9.35
N ARG A 65 8.92 3.99 -10.40
CA ARG A 65 10.16 3.99 -11.21
C ARG A 65 11.37 4.33 -10.37
#